data_AF-A0A5J4RU48-F1
#
_entry.id   AF-A0A5J4RU48-F1
#
_cell.length_a   1.000
_cell.length_b   1.000
_cell.length_c   1.000
_cell.angle_alpha   90.00
_cell.angle_beta   90.00
_cell.angle_gamma   90.00
#
_symmetry.space_group_name_H-M   'P 1'
#
loop_
_entity.id
_entity.type
_entity.pdbx_description
1 polymer ?
#
loop_
_entity_poly.entity_id
_entity_poly.type
_entity_poly.pdbx_seq_one_letter_code
_entity_poly.pdbx_strand_id
1 'polypeptide(L)'
;MPNRFYDNQYIDYNLICSVDKGYKISGAERSYFLPRATTKLKPRYGRHQVWYANQLKDKEEREKAIDYVIDCIAEVNRFNSTNDEHKYDESKRGTTTLDVMKRSRKDRQDCIDYHGKACKICGFDFEKTYGDIGKEFIEVHHIESITILSRHDKYVGTDPIKDLIPLCSNCHSMLHRKRPAYTPENIKSNLKKQSW
;
A
#
# COMPACT_ATOMS: atom_id res chain seq x y z
N MET A 1 12.11 -31.07 26.32
CA MET A 1 11.84 -29.89 27.18
C MET A 1 10.48 -29.33 26.78
N PRO A 2 9.54 -29.08 27.71
CA PRO A 2 8.25 -28.50 27.37
C PRO A 2 8.47 -27.13 26.73
N ASN A 3 7.85 -26.94 25.58
CA ASN A 3 8.15 -25.88 24.63
C ASN A 3 7.65 -24.54 25.22
N ARG A 4 8.55 -23.72 25.78
CA ARG A 4 8.25 -22.44 26.46
C ARG A 4 7.51 -21.38 25.61
N PHE A 5 7.24 -21.68 24.34
CA PHE A 5 6.47 -20.81 23.46
C PHE A 5 4.96 -20.86 23.75
N TYR A 6 4.47 -21.89 24.45
CA TYR A 6 3.02 -22.09 24.63
C TYR A 6 2.42 -21.45 25.90
N ASP A 7 3.24 -20.82 26.74
CA ASP A 7 2.81 -20.28 28.03
C ASP A 7 3.03 -18.75 28.09
N ASN A 8 2.58 -18.07 27.04
CA ASN A 8 2.64 -16.62 26.92
C ASN A 8 1.24 -16.08 26.60
N GLN A 9 0.77 -15.10 27.37
CA GLN A 9 -0.51 -14.42 27.19
C GLN A 9 -0.72 -13.78 25.79
N TYR A 10 0.34 -13.73 24.98
CA TYR A 10 0.29 -13.23 23.61
C TYR A 10 0.30 -14.33 22.54
N ILE A 11 0.18 -15.60 22.92
CA ILE A 11 0.31 -16.73 21.99
C ILE A 11 -0.69 -16.66 20.84
N ASP A 12 -1.91 -16.19 21.11
CA ASP A 12 -2.97 -16.06 20.11
C ASP A 12 -2.68 -14.96 19.07
N TYR A 13 -1.74 -14.06 19.38
CA TYR A 13 -1.28 -13.02 18.46
C TYR A 13 0.01 -13.42 17.71
N ASN A 14 0.55 -14.60 17.96
CA ASN A 14 1.73 -15.07 17.25
C ASN A 14 1.32 -15.53 15.85
N LEU A 15 1.88 -14.88 14.83
CA LEU A 15 1.83 -15.38 13.47
C LEU A 15 2.85 -16.53 13.35
N ILE A 16 2.34 -17.75 13.15
CA ILE A 16 3.18 -18.93 12.91
C ILE A 16 3.29 -19.13 11.40
N CYS A 17 4.51 -19.06 10.88
CA CYS A 17 4.82 -19.44 9.50
C CYS A 17 5.96 -20.45 9.49
N SER A 18 5.94 -21.36 8.51
CA SER A 18 7.09 -22.22 8.25
C SER A 18 8.25 -21.37 7.71
N VAL A 19 9.48 -21.69 8.08
CA VAL A 19 10.66 -20.85 7.80
C VAL A 19 10.86 -20.63 6.29
N ASP A 20 10.56 -21.64 5.48
CA ASP A 20 10.57 -21.61 4.02
C ASP A 20 9.56 -20.63 3.41
N LYS A 21 8.51 -20.25 4.15
CA LYS A 21 7.49 -19.28 3.74
C LYS A 21 7.70 -17.89 4.35
N GLY A 22 8.69 -17.73 5.22
CA GLY A 22 9.02 -16.48 5.87
C GLY A 22 10.02 -15.68 5.03
N TYR A 23 9.59 -14.53 4.50
CA TYR A 23 10.51 -13.60 3.84
C TYR A 23 11.04 -12.57 4.83
N LYS A 24 12.37 -12.53 5.02
CA LYS A 24 13.01 -11.56 5.90
C LYS A 24 13.45 -10.33 5.09
N ILE A 25 12.71 -9.24 5.25
CA ILE A 25 13.09 -7.94 4.68
C ILE A 25 14.41 -7.47 5.32
N SER A 26 15.43 -7.22 4.49
CA SER A 26 16.73 -6.74 4.95
C SER A 26 16.62 -5.34 5.57
N GLY A 27 17.58 -4.95 6.41
CA GLY A 27 17.54 -3.64 7.05
C GLY A 27 17.56 -2.46 6.07
N ALA A 28 18.14 -2.65 4.88
CA ALA A 28 18.24 -1.64 3.84
C ALA A 28 16.94 -1.44 3.05
N GLU A 29 16.09 -2.46 2.99
CA GLU A 29 14.81 -2.44 2.26
C GLU A 29 13.64 -1.92 3.11
N ARG A 30 13.87 -1.71 4.42
CA ARG A 30 12.86 -1.18 5.32
C ARG A 30 12.74 0.33 5.15
N SER A 31 11.59 0.78 4.67
CA SER A 31 11.27 2.21 4.61
C SER A 31 10.75 2.76 5.94
N TYR A 32 10.41 1.89 6.89
CA TYR A 32 9.92 2.26 8.21
C TYR A 32 10.65 1.47 9.31
N PHE A 33 11.07 2.18 10.36
CA PHE A 33 11.82 1.61 11.47
C PHE A 33 11.01 1.73 12.76
N LEU A 34 10.74 0.59 13.39
CA LEU A 34 10.11 0.59 14.69
C LEU A 34 11.05 1.23 15.74
N PRO A 35 10.52 2.10 16.61
CA PRO A 35 11.27 2.59 17.75
C PRO A 35 11.76 1.44 18.63
N ARG A 36 12.89 1.60 19.32
CA ARG A 36 13.35 0.60 20.29
C ARG A 36 12.73 0.88 21.66
N ALA A 37 12.45 -0.17 22.45
CA ALA A 37 12.06 0.04 23.84
C ALA A 37 13.16 0.78 24.60
N THR A 38 12.77 1.88 25.24
CA THR A 38 13.58 2.63 26.19
C THR A 38 13.33 2.09 27.59
N THR A 39 13.80 0.89 27.91
CA THR A 39 13.68 0.39 29.29
C THR A 39 14.75 1.01 30.19
N LYS A 40 14.33 1.71 31.26
CA LYS A 40 15.18 2.08 32.41
C LYS A 40 15.64 0.88 33.26
N LEU A 41 15.14 -0.33 32.97
CA LEU A 41 15.42 -1.57 33.70
C LEU A 41 16.62 -2.31 33.08
N LYS A 42 17.49 -2.87 33.94
CA LYS A 42 18.73 -3.58 33.54
C LYS A 42 18.50 -4.56 32.38
N PRO A 43 19.37 -4.56 31.36
CA PRO A 43 19.14 -5.31 30.13
C PRO A 43 19.14 -6.80 30.42
N ARG A 44 18.01 -7.46 30.11
CA ARG A 44 17.98 -8.93 29.96
C ARG A 44 18.10 -9.24 28.47
N TYR A 45 18.90 -10.25 28.13
CA TYR A 45 19.11 -10.73 26.76
C TYR A 45 17.77 -10.87 26.01
N GLY A 46 17.68 -10.30 24.81
CA GLY A 46 16.50 -10.39 23.93
C GLY A 46 15.46 -9.27 24.05
N ARG A 47 15.51 -8.38 25.05
CA ARG A 47 14.49 -7.30 25.21
C ARG A 47 14.75 -6.02 24.40
N HIS A 48 15.91 -5.90 23.75
CA HIS A 48 16.30 -4.70 22.99
C HIS A 48 15.59 -4.55 21.63
N GLN A 49 14.87 -5.57 21.16
CA GLN A 49 14.16 -5.56 19.88
C GLN A 49 12.63 -5.50 20.03
N VAL A 50 12.12 -5.40 21.26
CA VAL A 50 10.68 -5.32 21.54
C VAL A 50 10.32 -3.87 21.76
N TRP A 51 9.26 -3.38 21.12
CA TRP A 51 8.66 -2.08 21.39
C TRP A 51 7.27 -2.29 21.98
N TYR A 52 7.03 -1.76 23.19
CA TYR A 52 5.83 -2.12 23.95
C TYR A 52 4.59 -1.27 23.62
N ALA A 53 4.73 -0.24 22.78
CA ALA A 53 3.65 0.58 22.16
C ALA A 53 2.40 0.87 23.03
N ASN A 54 2.55 0.91 24.35
CA ASN A 54 1.44 0.86 25.31
C ASN A 54 1.13 2.23 25.91
N GLN A 55 1.94 3.24 25.64
CA GLN A 55 1.71 4.59 26.09
C GLN A 55 0.85 5.34 25.05
N LEU A 56 0.06 6.31 25.50
CA LEU A 56 -0.73 7.18 24.60
C LEU A 56 0.13 7.89 23.56
N LYS A 57 1.34 8.32 23.94
CA LYS A 57 2.34 8.92 23.03
C LYS A 57 2.82 7.97 21.92
N ASP A 58 2.65 6.66 22.11
CA ASP A 58 3.06 5.64 21.15
C ASP A 58 1.92 5.28 20.19
N LYS A 59 0.71 5.84 20.38
CA LYS A 59 -0.48 5.51 19.58
C LYS A 59 -0.28 5.82 18.11
N GLU A 60 0.16 7.04 17.80
CA GLU A 60 0.39 7.49 16.42
C GLU A 60 1.48 6.62 15.74
N GLU A 61 2.56 6.35 16.45
CA GLU A 61 3.65 5.53 15.94
C GLU A 61 3.22 4.06 15.75
N ARG A 62 2.27 3.58 16.56
CA ARG A 62 1.77 2.20 16.48
C ARG A 62 0.86 2.05 15.27
N GLU A 63 0.04 3.06 15.01
CA GLU A 63 -0.81 3.10 13.82
C GLU A 63 0.04 3.15 12.55
N LYS A 64 1.09 3.98 12.51
CA LYS A 64 2.08 4.00 11.42
C LYS A 64 2.78 2.66 11.20
N ALA A 65 3.16 1.99 12.28
CA ALA A 65 3.76 0.66 12.24
C ALA A 65 2.81 -0.40 11.66
N ILE A 66 1.55 -0.39 12.10
CA ILE A 66 0.52 -1.30 11.59
C ILE A 66 0.28 -1.03 10.10
N ASP A 67 0.22 0.23 9.70
CA ASP A 67 0.05 0.62 8.30
C ASP A 67 1.17 0.14 7.40
N TYR A 68 2.41 0.31 7.86
CA TYR A 68 3.56 -0.20 7.15
C TYR A 68 3.47 -1.72 6.94
N VAL A 69 3.08 -2.48 7.97
CA VAL A 69 2.93 -3.93 7.88
C VAL A 69 1.78 -4.34 6.95
N ILE A 70 0.60 -3.70 7.08
CA ILE A 70 -0.55 -3.96 6.20
C ILE A 70 -0.19 -3.67 4.75
N ASP A 71 0.50 -2.56 4.49
CA ASP A 71 0.96 -2.20 3.16
C ASP A 71 1.94 -3.22 2.60
N CYS A 72 2.93 -3.65 3.39
CA CYS A 72 3.85 -4.72 2.99
C CYS A 72 3.11 -6.01 2.64
N ILE A 73 2.13 -6.42 3.45
CA ILE A 73 1.32 -7.61 3.20
C ILE A 73 0.50 -7.46 1.90
N ALA A 74 -0.17 -6.32 1.72
CA ALA A 74 -0.96 -6.06 0.52
C ALA A 74 -0.08 -6.04 -0.73
N GLU A 75 1.17 -5.61 -0.60
CA GLU A 75 2.15 -5.60 -1.67
C GLU A 75 2.68 -6.99 -1.99
N VAL A 76 3.04 -7.78 -0.97
CA VAL A 76 3.39 -9.20 -1.16
C VAL A 76 2.23 -9.94 -1.81
N ASN A 77 0.98 -9.63 -1.47
CA ASN A 77 -0.18 -10.22 -2.13
C ASN A 77 -0.34 -9.76 -3.58
N ARG A 78 -0.07 -8.47 -3.88
CA ARG A 78 -0.03 -7.97 -5.27
C ARG A 78 1.13 -8.59 -6.06
N PHE A 79 2.30 -8.73 -5.47
CA PHE A 79 3.47 -9.34 -6.10
C PHE A 79 3.33 -10.86 -6.23
N ASN A 80 2.70 -11.55 -5.29
CA ASN A 80 2.34 -12.96 -5.40
C ASN A 80 1.22 -13.18 -6.42
N SER A 81 0.46 -12.14 -6.78
CA SER A 81 -0.39 -12.20 -7.98
C SER A 81 0.42 -12.10 -9.30
N THR A 82 1.72 -11.79 -9.22
CA THR A 82 2.63 -11.69 -10.37
C THR A 82 3.86 -12.61 -10.31
N ASN A 83 4.10 -13.29 -9.18
CA ASN A 83 5.19 -14.25 -8.97
C ASN A 83 4.58 -15.59 -8.56
N ASP A 84 3.82 -16.19 -9.46
CA ASP A 84 3.90 -17.65 -9.57
C ASP A 84 5.22 -17.93 -10.29
N GLU A 85 6.24 -18.27 -9.49
CA GLU A 85 7.38 -18.99 -10.02
C GLU A 85 6.83 -20.24 -10.67
N HIS A 86 7.03 -20.34 -11.97
CA HIS A 86 6.75 -21.57 -12.64
C HIS A 86 7.91 -21.81 -13.61
N LYS A 87 8.66 -22.94 -13.60
CA LYS A 87 8.46 -24.29 -13.02
C LYS A 87 6.98 -24.75 -12.88
N TYR A 88 6.25 -24.29 -13.88
CA TYR A 88 4.90 -24.41 -14.43
C TYR A 88 3.88 -25.36 -13.81
N ASP A 89 2.93 -24.79 -13.07
CA ASP A 89 1.56 -25.29 -12.92
C ASP A 89 0.53 -24.17 -12.65
N GLU A 90 0.15 -23.43 -13.70
CA GLU A 90 -0.86 -22.34 -13.70
C GLU A 90 -2.28 -22.79 -13.28
N SER A 91 -2.47 -24.08 -12.97
CA SER A 91 -3.74 -24.64 -12.53
C SER A 91 -3.96 -24.54 -11.01
N LYS A 92 -2.94 -24.12 -10.25
CA LYS A 92 -3.02 -24.03 -8.79
C LYS A 92 -3.94 -22.89 -8.36
N ARG A 93 -5.04 -23.26 -7.71
CA ARG A 93 -6.00 -22.31 -7.13
C ARG A 93 -5.72 -22.12 -5.65
N GLY A 94 -5.21 -20.95 -5.29
CA GLY A 94 -5.17 -20.45 -3.91
C GLY A 94 -6.45 -19.69 -3.57
N THR A 95 -6.84 -19.70 -2.30
CA THR A 95 -7.93 -18.84 -1.80
C THR A 95 -7.35 -17.79 -0.86
N THR A 96 -7.49 -16.53 -1.24
CA THR A 96 -7.07 -15.38 -0.42
C THR A 96 -8.32 -14.61 -0.02
N THR A 97 -8.56 -14.47 1.28
CA THR A 97 -9.57 -13.54 1.80
C THR A 97 -8.97 -12.14 1.82
N LEU A 98 -9.54 -11.24 1.02
CA LEU A 98 -9.18 -9.82 0.98
C LEU A 98 -10.39 -9.01 1.44
N ASP A 99 -10.18 -8.14 2.42
CA ASP A 99 -11.14 -7.06 2.70
C ASP A 99 -11.01 -6.00 1.60
N VAL A 100 -11.95 -6.02 0.66
CA VAL A 100 -11.97 -5.08 -0.47
C VAL A 100 -12.83 -3.88 -0.11
N MET A 101 -12.20 -2.72 -0.01
CA MET A 101 -12.92 -1.46 0.08
C MET A 101 -13.57 -1.14 -1.27
N LYS A 102 -14.89 -1.03 -1.31
CA LYS A 102 -15.65 -0.73 -2.53
C LYS A 102 -15.37 0.69 -2.98
N ARG A 103 -14.96 0.85 -4.24
CA ARG A 103 -14.81 2.15 -4.89
C ARG A 103 -16.10 2.51 -5.62
N SER A 104 -16.55 3.76 -5.48
CA SER A 104 -17.75 4.27 -6.14
C SER A 104 -17.51 4.44 -7.63
N ARG A 105 -18.35 3.82 -8.46
CA ARG A 105 -18.35 4.06 -9.92
C ARG A 105 -18.79 5.49 -10.25
N LYS A 106 -19.68 6.05 -9.42
CA LYS A 106 -20.16 7.41 -9.58
C LYS A 106 -19.02 8.42 -9.36
N ASP A 107 -18.24 8.25 -8.30
CA ASP A 107 -17.13 9.17 -7.99
C ASP A 107 -16.06 9.12 -9.08
N ARG A 108 -15.80 7.92 -9.64
CA ARG A 108 -14.95 7.79 -10.82
C ARG A 108 -15.49 8.59 -12.00
N GLN A 109 -16.78 8.46 -12.31
CA GLN A 109 -17.39 9.13 -13.45
C GLN A 109 -17.41 10.65 -13.25
N ASP A 110 -17.85 11.12 -12.08
CA ASP A 110 -17.88 12.54 -11.72
C ASP A 110 -16.47 13.16 -11.79
N CYS A 111 -15.43 12.41 -11.38
CA CYS A 111 -14.03 12.82 -11.54
C CYS A 111 -13.64 12.98 -13.02
N ILE A 112 -13.97 12.00 -13.87
CA ILE A 112 -13.65 12.03 -15.31
C ILE A 112 -14.44 13.14 -16.02
N ASP A 113 -15.70 13.37 -15.66
CA ASP A 113 -16.55 14.39 -16.26
C ASP A 113 -16.01 15.80 -15.94
N TYR A 114 -15.52 16.01 -14.72
CA TYR A 114 -14.94 17.28 -14.30
C TYR A 114 -13.51 17.49 -14.85
N HIS A 115 -12.65 16.48 -14.72
CA HIS A 115 -11.22 16.60 -15.02
C HIS A 115 -10.87 16.28 -16.47
N GLY A 116 -11.72 15.55 -17.18
CA GLY A 116 -11.46 15.00 -18.52
C GLY A 116 -10.69 13.68 -18.50
N LYS A 117 -10.46 13.14 -19.71
CA LYS A 117 -9.88 11.80 -19.94
C LYS A 117 -8.36 11.81 -20.21
N ALA A 118 -7.72 12.97 -20.17
CA ALA A 118 -6.28 13.09 -20.33
C ALA A 118 -5.57 13.01 -18.98
N CYS A 119 -4.40 12.37 -18.96
CA CYS A 119 -3.56 12.25 -17.77
C CYS A 119 -3.16 13.63 -17.24
N LYS A 120 -3.45 13.91 -15.97
CA LYS A 120 -3.13 15.21 -15.33
C LYS A 120 -1.63 15.43 -15.08
N ILE A 121 -0.82 14.39 -15.20
CA ILE A 121 0.65 14.47 -15.05
C ILE A 121 1.31 14.74 -16.40
N CYS A 122 1.12 13.86 -17.39
CA CYS A 122 1.85 13.91 -18.66
C CYS A 122 1.03 14.35 -19.88
N GLY A 123 -0.28 14.54 -19.73
CA GLY A 123 -1.18 14.93 -20.83
C GLY A 123 -1.57 13.80 -21.78
N PHE A 124 -1.11 12.56 -21.54
CA PHE A 124 -1.44 11.40 -22.36
C PHE A 124 -2.96 11.14 -22.41
N ASP A 125 -3.47 10.85 -23.60
CA ASP A 125 -4.88 10.60 -23.86
C ASP A 125 -5.00 9.31 -24.69
N PHE A 126 -5.60 8.28 -24.10
CA PHE A 126 -5.70 6.97 -24.73
C PHE A 126 -6.53 6.98 -26.01
N GLU A 127 -7.61 7.76 -26.05
CA GLU A 127 -8.48 7.84 -27.22
C GLU A 127 -7.75 8.54 -28.37
N LYS A 128 -6.98 9.59 -28.08
CA LYS A 128 -6.17 10.27 -29.11
C LYS A 128 -5.02 9.43 -29.63
N THR A 129 -4.36 8.64 -28.77
CA THR A 129 -3.19 7.84 -29.18
C THR A 129 -3.59 6.50 -29.79
N TYR A 130 -4.61 5.83 -29.27
CA TYR A 130 -4.99 4.49 -29.67
C TYR A 130 -6.31 4.42 -30.45
N GLY A 131 -7.03 5.53 -30.63
CA GLY A 131 -8.33 5.55 -31.29
C GLY A 131 -9.40 4.84 -30.45
N ASP A 132 -10.30 4.13 -31.12
CA ASP A 132 -11.50 3.54 -30.49
C ASP A 132 -11.20 2.59 -29.32
N ILE A 133 -10.08 1.86 -29.34
CA ILE A 133 -9.72 0.95 -28.25
C ILE A 133 -9.34 1.69 -26.96
N GLY A 134 -8.93 2.96 -27.07
CA GLY A 134 -8.58 3.82 -25.94
C GLY A 134 -9.75 4.65 -25.41
N LYS A 135 -10.92 4.54 -26.04
CA LYS A 135 -12.11 5.32 -25.68
C LYS A 135 -12.53 5.03 -24.24
N GLU A 136 -12.78 6.10 -23.48
CA GLU A 136 -13.16 6.04 -22.05
C GLU A 136 -12.15 5.35 -21.11
N PHE A 137 -10.96 5.05 -21.61
CA PHE A 137 -9.91 4.43 -20.83
C PHE A 137 -9.03 5.49 -20.17
N ILE A 138 -9.15 5.56 -18.85
CA ILE A 138 -8.25 6.31 -17.97
C ILE A 138 -8.35 5.74 -16.56
N GLU A 139 -7.24 5.72 -15.82
CA GLU A 139 -7.21 5.29 -14.43
C GLU A 139 -7.48 6.49 -13.51
N VAL A 140 -8.26 6.27 -12.45
CA VAL A 140 -8.55 7.31 -11.45
C VAL A 140 -7.88 6.93 -10.14
N HIS A 141 -6.99 7.80 -9.67
CA HIS A 141 -6.18 7.62 -8.49
C HIS A 141 -6.69 8.50 -7.35
N HIS A 142 -6.69 7.98 -6.10
CA HIS A 142 -6.90 8.84 -4.94
C HIS A 142 -5.57 9.51 -4.59
N ILE A 143 -5.52 10.84 -4.57
CA ILE A 143 -4.30 11.63 -4.30
C ILE A 143 -3.73 11.25 -2.93
N GLU A 144 -4.60 11.12 -1.93
CA GLU A 144 -4.29 10.49 -0.65
C GLU A 144 -4.96 9.12 -0.59
N SER A 145 -4.26 8.10 -0.09
CA SER A 145 -4.77 6.72 -0.09
C SER A 145 -6.10 6.62 0.66
N ILE A 146 -7.10 5.95 0.07
CA ILE A 146 -8.41 5.74 0.70
C ILE A 146 -8.29 4.97 2.04
N THR A 147 -7.28 4.10 2.17
CA THR A 147 -7.00 3.38 3.43
C THR A 147 -6.57 4.34 4.54
N ILE A 148 -5.88 5.42 4.19
CA ILE A 148 -5.48 6.48 5.13
C ILE A 148 -6.71 7.37 5.39
N LEU A 149 -7.35 7.88 4.34
CA LEU A 149 -8.53 8.76 4.42
C LEU A 149 -9.65 8.17 5.28
N SER A 150 -10.03 6.91 5.05
CA SER A 150 -11.13 6.24 5.77
C SER A 150 -10.93 6.09 7.28
N ARG A 151 -9.73 6.36 7.80
CA ARG A 151 -9.40 6.29 9.23
C ARG A 151 -9.43 7.65 9.92
N HIS A 152 -9.58 8.73 9.15
CA HIS A 152 -9.77 10.05 9.73
C HIS A 152 -11.21 10.22 10.21
N ASP A 153 -11.38 10.69 11.46
CA ASP A 153 -12.70 10.96 12.07
C ASP A 153 -13.55 11.97 11.27
N LYS A 154 -12.94 12.72 10.35
CA LYS A 154 -13.59 13.71 9.47
C LYS A 154 -13.88 13.19 8.07
N TYR A 155 -13.56 11.94 7.76
CA TYR A 155 -13.83 11.38 6.44
C TYR A 155 -15.33 11.15 6.27
N VAL A 156 -15.93 11.91 5.34
CA VAL A 156 -17.36 11.89 5.04
C VAL A 156 -17.67 11.21 3.71
N GLY A 157 -16.66 10.62 3.06
CA GLY A 157 -16.71 10.09 1.70
C GLY A 157 -15.67 10.75 0.80
N THR A 158 -15.50 10.21 -0.39
CA THR A 158 -14.57 10.72 -1.40
C THR A 158 -15.19 11.89 -2.16
N ASP A 159 -14.50 13.04 -2.23
CA ASP A 159 -14.83 14.16 -3.12
C ASP A 159 -14.20 13.90 -4.50
N PRO A 160 -14.99 13.64 -5.56
CA PRO A 160 -14.47 13.30 -6.88
C PRO A 160 -13.57 14.36 -7.52
N ILE A 161 -13.69 15.61 -7.09
CA ILE A 161 -12.95 16.74 -7.65
C ILE A 161 -11.64 16.95 -6.90
N LYS A 162 -11.66 16.82 -5.56
CA LYS A 162 -10.51 17.13 -4.71
C LYS A 162 -9.63 15.91 -4.41
N ASP A 163 -10.24 14.75 -4.24
CA ASP A 163 -9.53 13.57 -3.74
C ASP A 163 -9.06 12.66 -4.88
N LEU A 164 -9.62 12.82 -6.08
CA LEU A 164 -9.38 11.97 -7.23
C LEU A 164 -8.67 12.72 -8.36
N ILE A 165 -7.80 11.99 -9.08
CA ILE A 165 -7.06 12.51 -10.22
C ILE A 165 -7.00 11.47 -11.37
N PRO A 166 -7.33 11.84 -12.62
CA PRO A 166 -7.18 10.97 -13.78
C PRO A 166 -5.71 10.87 -14.23
N LEU A 167 -5.22 9.65 -14.42
CA LEU A 167 -3.84 9.32 -14.76
C LEU A 167 -3.76 8.19 -15.79
N CYS A 168 -2.73 8.20 -16.63
CA CYS A 168 -2.42 7.05 -17.47
C CYS A 168 -1.73 5.94 -16.68
N SER A 169 -1.80 4.71 -17.18
CA SER A 169 -1.24 3.51 -16.53
C SER A 169 0.25 3.65 -16.19
N ASN A 170 1.01 4.34 -17.05
CA ASN A 170 2.44 4.60 -16.79
C ASN A 170 2.64 5.55 -15.61
N CYS A 171 1.97 6.70 -15.59
CA CYS A 171 2.08 7.67 -14.50
C CYS A 171 1.53 7.12 -13.19
N HIS A 172 0.43 6.36 -13.24
CA HIS A 172 -0.14 5.73 -12.05
C HIS A 172 0.82 4.69 -11.47
N SER A 173 1.44 3.86 -12.31
CA SER A 173 2.48 2.91 -11.88
C SER A 173 3.69 3.63 -11.28
N MET A 174 4.10 4.77 -11.86
CA MET A 174 5.24 5.55 -11.34
C MET A 174 4.96 6.19 -9.98
N LEU A 175 3.74 6.67 -9.71
CA LEU A 175 3.36 7.19 -8.38
C LEU A 175 3.56 6.14 -7.28
N HIS A 176 3.23 4.87 -7.58
CA HIS A 176 3.29 3.76 -6.62
C HIS A 176 4.66 3.09 -6.51
N ARG A 177 5.71 3.63 -7.14
CA ARG A 177 7.09 3.11 -6.98
C ARG A 177 7.68 3.34 -5.58
N LYS A 178 7.05 4.18 -4.76
CA LYS A 178 7.39 4.43 -3.37
C LYS A 178 6.14 4.34 -2.51
N ARG A 179 6.32 4.01 -1.22
CA ARG A 179 5.31 4.20 -0.19
C ARG A 179 5.75 5.18 0.91
N PRO A 180 4.89 6.12 1.33
CA PRO A 180 3.66 6.55 0.65
C PRO A 180 3.92 6.97 -0.81
N ALA A 181 2.89 6.91 -1.66
CA ALA A 181 3.00 7.23 -3.07
C ALA A 181 3.60 8.63 -3.26
N TYR A 182 4.31 8.82 -4.37
CA TYR A 182 4.72 10.18 -4.77
C TYR A 182 3.48 11.06 -4.96
N THR A 183 3.63 12.37 -4.80
CA THR A 183 2.54 13.27 -5.21
C THR A 183 2.53 13.40 -6.74
N PRO A 184 1.38 13.72 -7.36
CA PRO A 184 1.31 14.03 -8.79
C PRO A 184 2.34 15.07 -9.23
N GLU A 185 2.59 16.09 -8.41
CA GLU A 185 3.57 17.15 -8.65
C GLU A 185 5.00 16.59 -8.65
N ASN A 186 5.33 15.67 -7.74
CA ASN A 186 6.64 15.03 -7.71
C ASN A 186 6.93 14.27 -9.01
N ILE A 187 5.98 13.47 -9.50
CA ILE A 187 6.15 12.77 -10.78
C ILE A 187 6.26 13.77 -11.93
N LYS A 188 5.41 14.81 -11.93
CA LYS A 188 5.42 15.85 -12.97
C LYS A 188 6.76 16.57 -13.06
N SER A 189 7.40 16.89 -11.93
CA SER A 189 8.73 17.52 -11.90
C SER A 189 9.85 16.60 -12.39
N ASN A 190 9.70 15.28 -12.24
CA ASN A 190 10.68 14.29 -12.69
C ASN A 190 10.43 13.82 -14.14
N LEU A 191 9.27 14.16 -14.72
CA LEU A 191 8.91 13.79 -16.07
C LEU A 191 9.80 14.56 -17.05
N LYS A 192 10.69 13.84 -17.73
CA LYS A 192 11.37 14.40 -18.92
C LYS A 192 10.33 14.51 -20.03
N LYS A 193 10.26 15.66 -20.71
CA LYS A 193 9.30 15.90 -21.79
C LYS A 193 9.30 14.71 -22.76
N GLN A 194 8.14 14.08 -22.91
CA GLN A 194 7.87 13.09 -23.95
C GLN A 194 6.89 13.71 -24.94
N SER A 195 7.18 13.62 -26.24
CA SER A 195 6.18 13.83 -27.29
C SER A 195 5.44 12.52 -27.49
N TRP A 196 4.14 12.53 -27.29
CA TRP A 196 3.22 11.45 -27.64
C TRP A 196 2.61 11.73 -29.01
#